data_AF-A0A2U3YEM8-F1
#
_entry.id   AF-A0A2U3YEM8-F1
#
_cell.length_a   1.000
_cell.length_b   1.000
_cell.length_c   1.000
_cell.angle_alpha   90.00
_cell.angle_beta   90.00
_cell.angle_gamma   90.00
#
_symmetry.space_group_name_H-M   'P 1'
#
loop_
_entity.id
_entity.type
_entity.pdbx_description
1 polymer ?
#
loop_
_entity_poly.entity_id
_entity_poly.type
_entity_poly.pdbx_seq_one_letter_code
_entity_poly.pdbx_strand_id
1 'polypeptide(L)'
;PQNNNYDCPLPEEETNPKGSGWLYHSDAIRTYLNLMSKSKKDATLEACAGALQNLTASKGLMSSGMSQLIGLKEKGLPQIARLLQSGNSDVVRSGASLLSNMSRHPVLHRAMGNQVFPEVTRLLTSHTGNTSNSEDILSSACYTVRNLMASQPQMAKQYFTSSMVNNVINLYRSSASPKAAEAARLLLSDMWSSKELQGVLRQHGLDRNMLGTLAGPNSLRNFTSRF
;
A
#
# COMPACT_ATOMS: atom_id res chain seq x y z
N PRO A 1 -0.52 -21.11 20.81
CA PRO A 1 -0.48 -19.75 21.39
C PRO A 1 -0.30 -18.70 20.28
N GLN A 2 -1.42 -18.15 19.79
CA GLN A 2 -1.43 -17.03 18.84
C GLN A 2 -0.97 -15.78 19.59
N ASN A 3 0.23 -15.30 19.28
CA ASN A 3 0.78 -14.10 19.91
C ASN A 3 0.06 -12.88 19.30
N ASN A 4 -0.93 -12.35 20.02
CA ASN A 4 -1.66 -11.10 19.69
C ASN A 4 -0.73 -9.88 19.87
N ASN A 5 0.38 -9.83 19.12
CA ASN A 5 1.41 -8.80 19.25
C ASN A 5 1.13 -7.56 18.38
N TYR A 6 -0.14 -7.32 18.00
CA TYR A 6 -0.52 -6.21 17.10
C TYR A 6 -1.06 -4.98 17.82
N ASP A 7 -1.31 -5.05 19.13
CA ASP A 7 -1.60 -3.88 19.96
C ASP A 7 -0.28 -3.27 20.45
N CYS A 8 0.50 -2.71 19.52
CA CYS A 8 1.55 -1.78 19.92
C CYS A 8 0.85 -0.45 20.27
N PRO A 9 0.84 -0.03 21.55
CA PRO A 9 0.18 1.21 21.94
C PRO A 9 0.74 2.37 21.13
N LEU A 10 -0.12 3.34 20.82
CA LEU A 10 0.32 4.59 20.21
C LEU A 10 1.49 5.16 21.03
N PRO A 11 2.55 5.66 20.38
CA PRO A 11 3.64 6.33 21.09
C PRO A 11 3.07 7.41 22.02
N GLU A 12 3.61 7.51 23.23
CA GLU A 12 3.28 8.62 24.12
C GLU A 12 3.66 9.94 23.44
N GLU A 13 2.69 10.85 23.33
CA GLU A 13 2.90 12.14 22.70
C GLU A 13 3.28 13.18 23.76
N GLU A 14 4.31 13.97 23.46
CA GLU A 14 4.67 15.12 24.29
C GLU A 14 3.50 16.10 24.35
N THR A 15 3.04 16.44 25.56
CA THR A 15 1.91 17.39 25.74
C THR A 15 2.22 18.79 25.20
N ASN A 16 3.51 19.17 25.18
CA ASN A 16 3.98 20.48 24.74
C ASN A 16 5.19 20.31 23.81
N PRO A 17 4.99 19.90 22.55
CA PRO A 17 6.09 19.66 21.62
C PRO A 17 6.90 20.94 21.37
N LYS A 18 8.23 20.81 21.33
CA LYS A 18 9.16 21.92 21.05
C LYS A 18 10.13 21.56 19.94
N GLY A 19 10.48 22.54 19.11
CA GLY A 19 11.46 22.36 18.03
C GLY A 19 11.12 21.19 17.10
N SER A 20 12.01 20.21 17.00
CA SER A 20 11.83 19.00 16.18
C SER A 20 10.70 18.08 16.67
N GLY A 21 10.22 18.22 17.91
CA GLY A 21 9.12 17.42 18.46
C GLY A 21 7.82 17.56 17.68
N TRP A 22 7.63 18.67 16.96
CA TRP A 22 6.48 18.89 16.08
C TRP A 22 6.45 17.94 14.88
N LEU A 23 7.59 17.43 14.42
CA LEU A 23 7.66 16.67 13.17
C LEU A 23 6.85 15.37 13.21
N TYR A 24 6.69 14.78 14.39
CA TYR A 24 5.98 13.51 14.61
C TYR A 24 4.78 13.64 15.55
N HIS A 25 4.35 14.88 15.87
CA HIS A 25 3.21 15.13 16.76
C HIS A 25 1.87 15.05 16.00
N SER A 26 0.80 14.59 16.66
CA SER A 26 -0.52 14.45 16.03
C SER A 26 -1.09 15.74 15.47
N ASP A 27 -0.83 16.89 16.10
CA ASP A 27 -1.31 18.18 15.60
C ASP A 27 -0.67 18.58 14.25
N ALA A 28 0.59 18.24 14.01
CA ALA A 28 1.22 18.46 12.71
C ALA A 28 0.61 17.53 11.67
N ILE A 29 0.40 16.26 12.01
CA ILE A 29 -0.30 15.28 11.15
C ILE A 29 -1.71 15.77 10.80
N ARG A 30 -2.48 16.23 11.79
CA ARG A 30 -3.82 16.81 11.59
C ARG A 30 -3.78 18.02 10.67
N THR A 31 -2.76 18.87 10.80
CA THR A 31 -2.55 20.02 9.91
C THR A 31 -2.32 19.57 8.47
N TYR A 32 -1.45 18.58 8.24
CA TYR A 32 -1.21 18.02 6.90
C TYR A 32 -2.48 17.38 6.30
N LEU A 33 -3.24 16.63 7.09
CA LEU A 33 -4.51 16.02 6.65
C LEU A 33 -5.58 17.08 6.34
N ASN A 34 -5.63 18.15 7.13
CA ASN A 34 -6.54 19.28 6.88
C ASN A 34 -6.18 20.01 5.58
N LEU A 35 -4.90 20.28 5.33
CA LEU A 35 -4.42 20.85 4.08
C LEU A 35 -4.74 19.92 2.90
N MET A 36 -4.54 18.61 3.05
CA MET A 36 -4.88 17.61 2.04
C MET A 36 -6.38 17.61 1.70
N SER A 37 -7.25 17.91 2.67
CA SER A 37 -8.70 17.97 2.47
C SER A 37 -9.21 19.25 1.81
N LYS A 38 -8.47 20.36 1.93
CA LYS A 38 -8.94 21.71 1.53
C LYS A 38 -8.17 22.32 0.36
N SER A 39 -6.91 21.92 0.18
CA SER A 39 -6.05 22.51 -0.85
C SER A 39 -6.47 22.07 -2.24
N LYS A 40 -6.42 23.01 -3.18
CA LYS A 40 -6.56 22.77 -4.62
C LYS A 40 -5.22 22.83 -5.35
N LYS A 41 -4.11 23.04 -4.63
CA LYS A 41 -2.76 23.14 -5.19
C LYS A 41 -2.05 21.81 -5.07
N ASP A 42 -1.70 21.21 -6.21
CA ASP A 42 -1.00 19.92 -6.27
C ASP A 42 0.28 19.90 -5.44
N ALA A 43 1.11 20.96 -5.52
CA ALA A 43 2.33 21.06 -4.74
C ALA A 43 2.10 20.98 -3.22
N THR A 44 0.98 21.52 -2.73
CA THR A 44 0.61 21.41 -1.30
C THR A 44 0.15 20.00 -0.97
N LEU A 45 -0.64 19.36 -1.84
CA LEU A 45 -1.10 17.98 -1.66
C LEU A 45 0.09 17.01 -1.65
N GLU A 46 1.01 17.16 -2.59
CA GLU A 46 2.24 16.38 -2.70
C GLU A 46 3.11 16.60 -1.46
N ALA A 47 3.34 17.84 -1.02
CA ALA A 47 4.14 18.11 0.17
C ALA A 47 3.54 17.51 1.44
N CYS A 48 2.22 17.60 1.62
CA CYS A 48 1.54 16.98 2.77
C CYS A 48 1.65 15.45 2.73
N ALA A 49 1.41 14.84 1.56
CA ALA A 49 1.55 13.39 1.39
C ALA A 49 3.00 12.92 1.60
N GLY A 50 3.98 13.65 1.06
CA GLY A 50 5.41 13.36 1.20
C GLY A 50 5.91 13.48 2.64
N ALA A 51 5.43 14.48 3.41
CA ALA A 51 5.75 14.58 4.83
C ALA A 51 5.26 13.33 5.59
N LEU A 52 4.01 12.92 5.38
CA LEU A 52 3.45 11.71 6.00
C LEU A 52 4.14 10.43 5.50
N GLN A 53 4.54 10.38 4.22
CA GLN A 53 5.30 9.27 3.65
C GLN A 53 6.63 9.10 4.38
N ASN A 54 7.35 10.20 4.64
CA ASN A 54 8.64 10.17 5.34
C ASN A 54 8.48 9.67 6.79
N LEU A 55 7.46 10.14 7.51
CA LEU A 55 7.16 9.68 8.88
C LEU A 55 6.84 8.18 8.94
N THR A 56 6.28 7.64 7.86
CA THR A 56 5.91 6.22 7.77
C THR A 56 6.97 5.37 7.07
N ALA A 57 8.11 5.91 6.64
CA ALA A 57 9.08 5.22 5.78
C ALA A 57 9.83 4.08 6.47
N SER A 58 10.22 4.25 7.75
CA SER A 58 10.99 3.26 8.50
C SER A 58 10.24 1.92 8.61
N LYS A 59 10.96 0.81 8.85
CA LYS A 59 10.36 -0.53 9.00
C LYS A 59 10.15 -0.93 10.48
N GLY A 60 10.23 0.03 11.40
CA GLY A 60 10.21 -0.22 12.84
C GLY A 60 8.96 0.32 13.55
N LEU A 61 9.01 0.30 14.89
CA LEU A 61 7.91 0.72 15.77
C LEU A 61 7.43 2.16 15.50
N MET A 62 8.36 3.08 15.19
CA MET A 62 8.01 4.46 14.86
C MET A 62 7.07 4.56 13.66
N SER A 63 7.35 3.82 12.57
CA SER A 63 6.46 3.80 11.41
C SER A 63 5.10 3.21 11.73
N SER A 64 5.05 2.15 12.56
CA SER A 64 3.78 1.58 13.03
C SER A 64 2.97 2.61 13.82
N GLY A 65 3.59 3.28 14.79
CA GLY A 65 2.96 4.34 15.59
C GLY A 65 2.46 5.50 14.74
N MET A 66 3.28 6.02 13.82
CA MET A 66 2.88 7.10 12.91
C MET A 66 1.74 6.66 11.98
N SER A 67 1.79 5.44 11.46
CA SER A 67 0.72 4.92 10.60
C SER A 67 -0.60 4.79 11.35
N GLN A 68 -0.58 4.32 12.60
CA GLN A 68 -1.75 4.29 13.48
C GLN A 68 -2.27 5.71 13.80
N LEU A 69 -1.37 6.65 14.06
CA LEU A 69 -1.72 8.04 14.34
C LEU A 69 -2.45 8.69 13.15
N ILE A 70 -1.91 8.52 11.95
CA ILE A 70 -2.49 9.00 10.69
C ILE A 70 -3.82 8.30 10.39
N GLY A 71 -3.83 6.97 10.43
CA GLY A 71 -4.94 6.16 9.91
C GLY A 71 -6.10 5.97 10.88
N LEU A 72 -5.83 5.84 12.18
CA LEU A 72 -6.83 5.48 13.20
C LEU A 72 -7.18 6.66 14.08
N LYS A 73 -6.20 7.34 14.68
CA LYS A 73 -6.45 8.46 15.59
C LYS A 73 -6.96 9.69 14.83
N GLU A 74 -6.26 10.13 13.79
CA GLU A 74 -6.66 11.28 12.97
C GLU A 74 -7.59 10.92 11.80
N LYS A 75 -7.93 9.63 11.62
CA LYS A 75 -8.85 9.11 10.59
C LYS A 75 -8.54 9.63 9.18
N GLY A 76 -7.25 9.72 8.82
CA GLY A 76 -6.77 10.35 7.60
C GLY A 76 -6.90 9.53 6.30
N LEU A 77 -7.32 8.26 6.39
CA LEU A 77 -7.40 7.37 5.23
C LEU A 77 -8.25 7.91 4.07
N PRO A 78 -9.45 8.52 4.28
CA PRO A 78 -10.23 9.10 3.18
C PRO A 78 -9.48 10.21 2.42
N GLN A 79 -8.78 11.09 3.15
CA GLN A 79 -8.03 12.19 2.56
C GLN A 79 -6.89 11.66 1.69
N ILE A 80 -6.17 10.66 2.19
CA ILE A 80 -5.04 10.04 1.49
C ILE A 80 -5.53 9.24 0.28
N ALA A 81 -6.60 8.45 0.41
CA ALA A 81 -7.15 7.65 -0.68
C ALA A 81 -7.64 8.54 -1.85
N ARG A 82 -8.22 9.72 -1.55
CA ARG A 82 -8.63 10.68 -2.59
C ARG A 82 -7.47 11.20 -3.45
N LEU A 83 -6.23 11.21 -2.94
CA LEU A 83 -5.07 11.60 -3.74
C LEU A 83 -4.86 10.69 -4.96
N LEU A 84 -5.29 9.42 -4.87
CA LEU A 84 -5.19 8.46 -5.97
C LEU A 84 -6.11 8.79 -7.15
N GLN A 85 -7.06 9.73 -6.97
CA GLN A 85 -7.97 10.21 -8.00
C GLN A 85 -7.49 11.51 -8.65
N SER A 86 -6.34 12.05 -8.23
CA SER A 86 -5.80 13.28 -8.81
C SER A 86 -5.43 13.10 -10.29
N GLY A 87 -5.63 14.17 -11.07
CA GLY A 87 -5.11 14.26 -12.44
C GLY A 87 -3.60 14.48 -12.51
N ASN A 88 -2.95 14.75 -11.38
CA ASN A 88 -1.51 14.96 -11.28
C ASN A 88 -0.80 13.69 -10.78
N SER A 89 0.08 13.12 -11.60
CA SER A 89 0.79 11.88 -11.27
C SER A 89 1.70 11.99 -10.06
N ASP A 90 2.24 13.17 -9.76
CA ASP A 90 3.14 13.38 -8.63
C ASP A 90 2.36 13.28 -7.30
N VAL A 91 1.14 13.80 -7.29
CA VAL A 91 0.20 13.66 -6.17
C VAL A 91 -0.23 12.20 -5.98
N VAL A 92 -0.57 11.50 -7.08
CA VAL A 92 -0.94 10.08 -7.03
C VAL A 92 0.22 9.24 -6.51
N ARG A 93 1.46 9.49 -6.97
CA ARG A 93 2.68 8.79 -6.54
C ARG A 93 2.92 8.94 -5.04
N SER A 94 2.80 10.15 -4.51
CA SER A 94 3.00 10.43 -3.08
C SER A 94 1.90 9.77 -2.23
N GLY A 95 0.64 9.84 -2.66
CA GLY A 95 -0.48 9.13 -2.01
C GLY A 95 -0.30 7.61 -2.01
N ALA A 96 0.02 7.02 -3.17
CA ALA A 96 0.23 5.57 -3.30
C ALA A 96 1.39 5.08 -2.44
N SER A 97 2.49 5.84 -2.39
CA SER A 97 3.66 5.48 -1.60
C SER A 97 3.39 5.56 -0.09
N LEU A 98 2.66 6.58 0.36
CA LEU A 98 2.19 6.68 1.75
C LEU A 98 1.31 5.48 2.13
N LEU A 99 0.32 5.13 1.30
CA LEU A 99 -0.54 3.98 1.53
C LEU A 99 0.24 2.65 1.54
N SER A 100 1.23 2.51 0.67
CA SER A 100 2.12 1.35 0.67
C SER A 100 2.88 1.23 1.99
N ASN A 101 3.43 2.33 2.53
CA ASN A 101 4.10 2.32 3.82
C ASN A 101 3.17 1.92 4.97
N MET A 102 1.97 2.51 5.02
CA MET A 102 0.95 2.25 6.04
C MET A 102 0.44 0.81 5.98
N SER A 103 0.25 0.25 4.77
CA SER A 103 -0.25 -1.12 4.57
C SER A 103 0.67 -2.20 5.14
N ARG A 104 1.93 -1.90 5.46
CA ARG A 104 2.85 -2.85 6.08
C ARG A 104 2.43 -3.25 7.50
N HIS A 105 1.53 -2.50 8.12
CA HIS A 105 1.14 -2.65 9.52
C HIS A 105 -0.26 -3.30 9.63
N PRO A 106 -0.37 -4.55 10.13
CA PRO A 106 -1.64 -5.29 10.17
C PRO A 106 -2.78 -4.61 10.94
N VAL A 107 -2.43 -3.82 11.97
CA VAL A 107 -3.40 -3.01 12.75
C VAL A 107 -4.23 -2.06 11.89
N LEU A 108 -3.71 -1.63 10.73
CA LEU A 108 -4.42 -0.75 9.80
C LEU A 108 -5.29 -1.48 8.79
N HIS A 109 -5.09 -2.79 8.58
CA HIS A 109 -5.69 -3.49 7.44
C HIS A 109 -7.21 -3.43 7.44
N ARG A 110 -7.85 -3.52 8.61
CA ARG A 110 -9.32 -3.38 8.73
C ARG A 110 -9.82 -2.01 8.28
N ALA A 111 -9.16 -0.94 8.70
CA ALA A 111 -9.53 0.41 8.32
C ALA A 111 -9.24 0.71 6.84
N MET A 112 -8.11 0.20 6.33
CA MET A 112 -7.69 0.38 4.94
C MET A 112 -8.53 -0.44 3.96
N GLY A 113 -8.96 -1.66 4.31
CA GLY A 113 -9.74 -2.52 3.41
C GLY A 113 -10.95 -1.81 2.81
N ASN A 114 -11.74 -1.11 3.63
CA ASN A 114 -12.96 -0.44 3.19
C ASN A 114 -12.71 0.86 2.42
N GLN A 115 -11.59 1.54 2.67
CA GLN A 115 -11.37 2.94 2.24
C GLN A 115 -10.29 3.09 1.16
N VAL A 116 -9.35 2.14 1.10
CA VAL A 116 -8.13 2.21 0.28
C VAL A 116 -8.16 1.14 -0.80
N PHE A 117 -8.60 -0.08 -0.47
CA PHE A 117 -8.58 -1.21 -1.41
C PHE A 117 -9.25 -0.89 -2.77
N PRO A 118 -10.45 -0.27 -2.81
CA PRO A 118 -11.11 0.06 -4.09
C PRO A 118 -10.29 1.02 -4.97
N GLU A 119 -9.65 2.01 -4.36
CA GLU A 119 -8.88 3.01 -5.10
C GLU A 119 -7.58 2.45 -5.65
N VAL A 120 -6.91 1.59 -4.88
CA VAL A 120 -5.64 0.99 -5.31
C VAL A 120 -5.87 -0.05 -6.42
N THR A 121 -6.94 -0.84 -6.36
CA THR A 121 -7.26 -1.77 -7.46
C THR A 121 -7.71 -1.03 -8.72
N ARG A 122 -8.39 0.12 -8.59
CA ARG A 122 -8.67 1.02 -9.72
C ARG A 122 -7.40 1.50 -10.40
N LEU A 123 -6.36 1.87 -9.63
CA LEU A 123 -5.05 2.24 -10.20
C LEU A 123 -4.44 1.11 -11.02
N LEU A 124 -4.43 -0.11 -10.49
CA LEU A 124 -3.93 -1.32 -11.18
C LEU A 124 -4.78 -1.70 -12.41
N THR A 125 -6.02 -1.23 -12.48
CA THR A 125 -6.89 -1.43 -13.64
C THR A 125 -6.68 -0.37 -14.73
N SER A 126 -6.25 0.84 -14.37
CA SER A 126 -6.26 1.98 -15.30
C SER A 126 -4.87 2.38 -15.81
N HIS A 127 -3.80 2.03 -15.09
CA HIS A 127 -2.44 2.47 -15.41
C HIS A 127 -1.68 1.38 -16.18
N THR A 128 -1.15 1.73 -17.36
CA THR A 128 -0.45 0.80 -18.26
C THR A 128 1.07 0.79 -18.09
N GLY A 129 1.65 1.59 -17.18
CA GLY A 129 3.10 1.61 -16.95
C GLY A 129 3.91 2.49 -17.91
N ASN A 130 3.26 3.38 -18.68
CA ASN A 130 3.91 4.08 -19.79
C ASN A 130 4.65 5.39 -19.41
N THR A 131 4.72 5.74 -18.13
CA THR A 131 5.42 6.94 -17.63
C THR A 131 6.31 6.59 -16.43
N SER A 132 7.35 7.39 -16.16
CA SER A 132 8.27 7.16 -15.04
C SER A 132 7.56 7.09 -13.68
N ASN A 133 6.64 8.04 -13.41
CA ASN A 133 5.80 8.00 -12.21
C ASN A 133 4.89 6.77 -12.16
N SER A 134 4.47 6.23 -13.30
CA SER A 134 3.60 5.06 -13.35
C SER A 134 4.27 3.82 -12.76
N GLU A 135 5.59 3.68 -12.87
CA GLU A 135 6.31 2.54 -12.29
C GLU A 135 6.24 2.56 -10.76
N ASP A 136 6.48 3.72 -10.13
CA ASP A 136 6.40 3.91 -8.68
C ASP A 136 4.98 3.75 -8.14
N ILE A 137 3.99 4.29 -8.87
CA ILE A 137 2.56 4.17 -8.52
C ILE A 137 2.15 2.69 -8.55
N LEU A 138 2.44 1.99 -9.64
CA LEU A 138 2.06 0.59 -9.82
C LEU A 138 2.77 -0.32 -8.82
N SER A 139 4.06 -0.09 -8.56
CA SER A 139 4.81 -0.82 -7.53
C SER A 139 4.17 -0.65 -6.15
N SER A 140 3.91 0.59 -5.73
CA SER A 140 3.26 0.90 -4.44
C SER A 140 1.85 0.33 -4.34
N ALA A 141 1.09 0.36 -5.44
CA ALA A 141 -0.24 -0.22 -5.50
C ALA A 141 -0.21 -1.75 -5.34
N CYS A 142 0.70 -2.44 -6.04
CA CYS A 142 0.90 -3.88 -5.90
C CYS A 142 1.25 -4.27 -4.46
N TYR A 143 2.19 -3.57 -3.82
CA TYR A 143 2.54 -3.83 -2.41
C TYR A 143 1.37 -3.59 -1.45
N THR A 144 0.60 -2.52 -1.67
CA THR A 144 -0.58 -2.21 -0.85
C THR A 144 -1.61 -3.33 -0.95
N VAL A 145 -1.98 -3.74 -2.19
CA VAL A 145 -2.93 -4.84 -2.41
C VAL A 145 -2.42 -6.11 -1.76
N ARG A 146 -1.15 -6.47 -2.00
CA ARG A 146 -0.51 -7.67 -1.45
C ARG A 146 -0.62 -7.75 0.07
N ASN A 147 -0.35 -6.64 0.78
CA ASN A 147 -0.45 -6.61 2.24
C ASN A 147 -1.89 -6.73 2.73
N LEU A 148 -2.84 -6.05 2.09
CA LEU A 148 -4.25 -6.08 2.50
C LEU A 148 -4.92 -7.43 2.19
N MET A 149 -4.61 -8.06 1.05
CA MET A 149 -5.20 -9.35 0.69
C MET A 149 -4.73 -10.49 1.60
N ALA A 150 -3.52 -10.38 2.18
CA ALA A 150 -2.98 -11.39 3.07
C ALA A 150 -3.79 -11.50 4.38
N SER A 151 -4.38 -10.40 4.86
CA SER A 151 -5.24 -10.40 6.05
C SER A 151 -6.73 -10.50 5.73
N GLN A 152 -7.15 -10.13 4.51
CA GLN A 152 -8.57 -10.06 4.12
C GLN A 152 -8.84 -10.67 2.73
N PRO A 153 -8.57 -11.97 2.52
CA PRO A 153 -8.68 -12.60 1.20
C PRO A 153 -10.11 -12.56 0.63
N GLN A 154 -11.13 -12.69 1.48
CA GLN A 154 -12.54 -12.63 1.04
C GLN A 154 -12.94 -11.25 0.54
N MET A 155 -12.45 -10.19 1.17
CA MET A 155 -12.67 -8.82 0.71
C MET A 155 -11.89 -8.58 -0.59
N ALA A 156 -10.62 -8.98 -0.63
CA ALA A 156 -9.76 -8.82 -1.80
C ALA A 156 -10.37 -9.44 -3.06
N LYS A 157 -10.97 -10.62 -2.94
CA LYS A 157 -11.65 -11.33 -4.04
C LYS A 157 -12.72 -10.47 -4.73
N GLN A 158 -13.39 -9.57 -4.02
CA GLN A 158 -14.45 -8.71 -4.58
C GLN A 158 -13.90 -7.64 -5.53
N TYR A 159 -12.62 -7.29 -5.41
CA TYR A 159 -11.99 -6.23 -6.20
C TYR A 159 -11.08 -6.75 -7.32
N PHE A 160 -10.83 -8.07 -7.38
CA PHE A 160 -10.02 -8.69 -8.43
C PHE A 160 -10.87 -9.01 -9.66
N THR A 161 -11.19 -7.95 -10.41
CA THR A 161 -11.86 -8.07 -11.71
C THR A 161 -10.91 -8.63 -12.77
N SER A 162 -11.48 -9.18 -13.85
CA SER A 162 -10.72 -9.71 -14.99
C SER A 162 -9.75 -8.67 -15.57
N SER A 163 -10.17 -7.41 -15.68
CA SER A 163 -9.34 -6.33 -16.21
C SER A 163 -8.15 -6.02 -15.31
N MET A 164 -8.37 -5.97 -13.99
CA MET A 164 -7.31 -5.74 -13.01
C MET A 164 -6.27 -6.86 -13.06
N VAL A 165 -6.72 -8.12 -13.02
CA VAL A 165 -5.84 -9.29 -13.04
C VAL A 165 -5.03 -9.34 -14.34
N ASN A 166 -5.67 -9.15 -15.49
CA ASN A 166 -4.99 -9.11 -16.80
C ASN A 166 -3.93 -8.00 -16.86
N ASN A 167 -4.21 -6.82 -16.31
CA ASN A 167 -3.23 -5.74 -16.28
C ASN A 167 -2.03 -6.05 -15.39
N VAL A 168 -2.24 -6.66 -14.22
CA VAL A 168 -1.13 -7.11 -13.36
C VAL A 168 -0.28 -8.17 -14.06
N ILE A 169 -0.90 -9.09 -14.83
CA ILE A 169 -0.18 -10.09 -15.62
C ILE A 169 0.66 -9.42 -16.72
N ASN A 170 0.09 -8.44 -17.44
CA ASN A 170 0.81 -7.68 -18.46
C ASN A 170 1.96 -6.88 -17.85
N LEU A 171 1.74 -6.30 -16.68
CA LEU A 171 2.76 -5.58 -15.92
C LEU A 171 3.93 -6.49 -15.53
N TYR A 172 3.63 -7.69 -15.04
CA TYR A 172 4.63 -8.72 -14.75
C TYR A 172 5.49 -9.08 -15.99
N ARG A 173 4.87 -9.11 -17.18
CA ARG A 173 5.56 -9.42 -18.45
C ARG A 173 6.30 -8.23 -19.06
N SER A 174 6.06 -7.01 -18.58
CA SER A 174 6.64 -5.79 -19.15
C SER A 174 8.11 -5.66 -18.76
N SER A 175 9.00 -5.56 -19.75
CA SER A 175 10.41 -5.23 -19.54
C SER A 175 10.66 -3.72 -19.36
N ALA A 176 9.67 -2.87 -19.67
CA ALA A 176 9.80 -1.42 -19.63
C ALA A 176 9.71 -0.84 -18.20
N SER A 177 9.25 -1.61 -17.22
CA SER A 177 9.09 -1.15 -15.83
C SER A 177 9.51 -2.25 -14.83
N PRO A 178 10.82 -2.51 -14.67
CA PRO A 178 11.34 -3.62 -13.87
C PRO A 178 10.84 -3.65 -12.42
N LYS A 179 10.72 -2.48 -11.76
CA LYS A 179 10.27 -2.38 -10.37
C LYS A 179 8.78 -2.72 -10.25
N ALA A 180 7.96 -2.25 -11.18
CA ALA A 180 6.54 -2.56 -11.20
C ALA A 180 6.28 -4.03 -11.60
N ALA A 181 7.07 -4.57 -12.53
CA ALA A 181 7.03 -5.97 -12.91
C ALA A 181 7.37 -6.90 -11.72
N GLU A 182 8.39 -6.57 -10.94
CA GLU A 182 8.74 -7.33 -9.72
C GLU A 182 7.64 -7.26 -8.66
N ALA A 183 7.04 -6.10 -8.44
CA ALA A 183 5.92 -5.96 -7.51
C ALA A 183 4.68 -6.76 -7.97
N ALA A 184 4.38 -6.76 -9.27
CA ALA A 184 3.33 -7.57 -9.87
C ALA A 184 3.61 -9.07 -9.74
N ARG A 185 4.87 -9.48 -9.95
CA ARG A 185 5.34 -10.86 -9.75
C ARG A 185 5.05 -11.34 -8.34
N LEU A 186 5.43 -10.55 -7.34
CA LEU A 186 5.21 -10.87 -5.92
C LEU A 186 3.71 -10.92 -5.58
N LEU A 187 2.91 -9.98 -6.10
CA LEU A 187 1.46 -9.99 -5.91
C LEU A 187 0.83 -11.28 -6.47
N LEU A 188 1.15 -11.65 -7.72
CA LEU A 188 0.63 -12.87 -8.34
C LEU A 188 1.06 -14.14 -7.60
N SER A 189 2.30 -14.18 -7.10
CA SER A 189 2.82 -15.30 -6.29
C SER A 189 2.02 -15.49 -4.99
N ASP A 190 1.74 -14.40 -4.29
CA ASP A 190 0.99 -14.47 -3.03
C ASP A 190 -0.50 -14.78 -3.27
N MET A 191 -1.08 -14.26 -4.37
CA MET A 191 -2.41 -14.65 -4.83
C MET A 191 -2.50 -16.14 -5.16
N TRP A 192 -1.47 -16.72 -5.79
CA TRP A 192 -1.43 -18.14 -6.09
C TRP A 192 -1.32 -19.02 -4.83
N SER A 193 -0.66 -18.48 -3.79
CA SER A 193 -0.43 -19.17 -2.53
C SER A 193 -1.66 -19.17 -1.61
N SER A 194 -2.61 -18.25 -1.81
CA SER A 194 -3.91 -18.24 -1.12
C SER A 194 -4.91 -19.17 -1.83
N LYS A 195 -5.44 -20.15 -1.10
CA LYS A 195 -6.46 -21.09 -1.64
C LYS A 195 -7.74 -20.36 -2.08
N GLU A 196 -8.09 -19.29 -1.40
CA GLU A 196 -9.29 -18.48 -1.64
C GLU A 196 -9.17 -17.66 -2.94
N LEU A 197 -7.95 -17.19 -3.24
CA LEU A 197 -7.67 -16.30 -4.37
C LEU A 197 -7.15 -17.05 -5.60
N GLN A 198 -6.59 -18.25 -5.42
CA GLN A 198 -6.12 -19.09 -6.53
C GLN A 198 -7.23 -19.35 -7.57
N GLY A 199 -8.48 -19.47 -7.14
CA GLY A 199 -9.63 -19.65 -8.02
C GLY A 199 -9.80 -18.48 -9.02
N VAL A 200 -9.52 -17.25 -8.60
CA VAL A 200 -9.59 -16.07 -9.47
C VAL A 200 -8.53 -16.15 -10.56
N LEU A 201 -7.30 -16.52 -10.21
CA LEU A 201 -6.21 -16.65 -11.18
C LEU A 201 -6.49 -17.76 -12.21
N ARG A 202 -7.00 -18.91 -11.75
CA ARG A 202 -7.36 -20.04 -12.63
C ARG A 202 -8.47 -19.68 -13.62
N GLN A 203 -9.47 -18.90 -13.19
CA GLN A 203 -10.54 -18.42 -14.07
C GLN A 203 -10.02 -17.54 -15.22
N HIS A 204 -8.90 -16.86 -15.02
CA HIS A 204 -8.26 -16.02 -16.02
C HIS A 204 -7.14 -16.73 -16.81
N GLY A 205 -7.16 -18.07 -16.83
CA GLY A 205 -6.26 -18.87 -17.67
C GLY A 205 -4.82 -18.89 -17.18
N LEU A 206 -4.58 -18.45 -15.95
CA LEU A 206 -3.25 -18.43 -15.37
C LEU A 206 -2.98 -19.76 -14.68
N ASP A 207 -1.97 -20.49 -15.15
CA ASP A 207 -1.55 -21.77 -14.57
C ASP A 207 -0.18 -21.67 -13.89
N ARG A 208 0.16 -22.70 -13.11
CA ARG A 208 1.42 -22.76 -12.37
C ARG A 208 2.65 -22.79 -13.28
N ASN A 209 2.50 -23.20 -14.54
CA ASN A 209 3.58 -23.32 -15.52
C ASN A 209 3.87 -21.95 -16.18
N MET A 210 2.83 -21.15 -16.45
CA MET A 210 2.94 -19.73 -16.84
C MET A 210 3.52 -18.87 -15.72
N LEU A 211 3.39 -19.34 -14.49
CA LEU A 211 4.03 -18.80 -13.29
C LEU A 211 5.31 -19.56 -12.88
N GLY A 212 5.80 -20.51 -13.70
CA GLY A 212 6.95 -21.37 -13.38
C GLY A 212 8.24 -20.60 -13.08
N THR A 213 8.28 -19.32 -13.45
CA THR A 213 9.36 -18.36 -13.19
C THR A 213 9.15 -17.50 -11.93
N LEU A 214 8.03 -17.64 -11.20
CA LEU A 214 7.79 -16.92 -9.93
C LEU A 214 8.63 -17.47 -8.77
N ALA A 215 8.93 -18.77 -8.80
CA ALA A 215 9.82 -19.40 -7.83
C ALA A 215 11.26 -19.33 -8.37
N GLY A 216 11.90 -18.17 -8.24
CA GLY A 216 13.36 -18.16 -8.23
C GLY A 216 13.85 -19.18 -7.18
N PRO A 217 15.00 -19.85 -7.37
CA PRO A 217 15.40 -21.04 -6.59
C PRO A 217 15.46 -20.91 -5.05
N ASN A 218 15.16 -19.76 -4.44
CA ASN A 218 15.46 -19.47 -3.03
C ASN A 218 14.34 -18.83 -2.18
N SER A 219 13.06 -18.77 -2.60
CA SER A 219 12.04 -18.06 -1.78
C SER A 219 11.24 -18.90 -0.77
N LEU A 220 11.58 -20.18 -0.56
CA LEU A 220 10.92 -21.05 0.45
C LEU A 220 11.73 -21.26 1.73
N ARG A 221 12.77 -20.47 2.00
CA ARG A 221 13.47 -20.48 3.29
C ARG A 221 13.76 -19.05 3.72
N ASN A 222 12.92 -18.51 4.60
CA ASN A 222 13.25 -17.55 5.69
C ASN A 222 12.01 -16.82 6.23
N PHE A 223 10.91 -17.56 6.47
CA PHE A 223 9.80 -17.07 7.31
C PHE A 223 9.81 -17.71 8.71
N THR A 224 10.99 -17.97 9.25
CA THR A 224 11.18 -18.29 10.67
C THR A 224 12.55 -17.79 11.12
N SER A 225 12.56 -16.99 12.19
CA SER A 225 13.72 -16.44 12.89
C SER A 225 14.44 -15.28 12.21
N ARG A 226 14.14 -14.07 12.68
CA ARG A 226 15.11 -13.24 13.42
C ARG A 226 14.33 -12.20 14.22
N PHE A 227 14.55 -12.25 15.54
CA PHE A 227 14.26 -11.20 16.49
C PHE A 227 14.98 -9.90 16.08
#